data_AF-A0A7C2R3K1-F1
#
_entry.id   AF-A0A7C2R3K1-F1
#
_cell.length_a   1.000
_cell.length_b   1.000
_cell.length_c   1.000
_cell.angle_alpha   90.00
_cell.angle_beta   90.00
_cell.angle_gamma   90.00
#
_symmetry.space_group_name_H-M   'P 1'
#
loop_
_entity.id
_entity.type
_entity.pdbx_description
1 polymer ?
#
loop_
_entity_poly.entity_id
_entity_poly.type
_entity_poly.pdbx_seq_one_letter_code
_entity_poly.pdbx_strand_id
1 'polypeptide(L)'
;MQENFNFNDSINGIWEKLGEWTDSLILSLPNFILAILVFALFVIAAKYVGKLLGKILRFKVKQDSIREITIKIVKVLVIVLGFFVALGLLNLDTILTSVLAGAGVVGLAIGLALQGTLNNTFSGILLSFLPELQIGDWIENNGYAGRVVEINLRSI
;
A
#
# COMPACT_ATOMS: atom_id res chain seq x y z
N MET A 1 -15.38 30.19 -45.14
CA MET A 1 -15.82 28.80 -45.39
C MET A 1 -16.76 28.44 -44.25
N GLN A 2 -18.06 28.38 -44.52
CA GLN A 2 -19.06 27.99 -43.52
C GLN A 2 -19.05 26.46 -43.45
N GLU A 3 -18.53 25.89 -42.35
CA GLU A 3 -18.74 24.48 -42.05
C GLU A 3 -20.23 24.27 -41.82
N ASN A 4 -20.91 23.69 -42.82
CA ASN A 4 -22.26 23.20 -42.64
C ASN A 4 -22.19 22.02 -41.66
N PHE A 5 -22.55 22.26 -40.40
CA PHE A 5 -22.72 21.23 -39.39
C PHE A 5 -23.81 20.26 -39.86
N ASN A 6 -23.39 19.17 -40.51
CA ASN A 6 -24.30 18.20 -41.08
C ASN A 6 -24.72 17.22 -39.97
N PHE A 7 -25.91 17.46 -39.43
CA PHE A 7 -26.47 16.72 -38.30
C PHE A 7 -26.48 15.20 -38.54
N ASN A 8 -26.71 14.75 -39.78
CA ASN A 8 -26.69 13.33 -40.13
C ASN A 8 -25.30 12.69 -40.03
N ASP A 9 -24.24 13.41 -40.41
CA ASP A 9 -22.87 12.89 -40.32
C ASP A 9 -22.43 12.75 -38.85
N SER A 10 -22.90 13.65 -37.99
CA SER A 10 -22.69 13.57 -36.54
C SER A 10 -23.43 12.38 -35.91
N ILE A 11 -24.66 12.09 -36.34
CA ILE A 11 -25.43 10.94 -35.86
C ILE A 11 -24.80 9.62 -36.30
N ASN A 12 -24.33 9.52 -37.55
CA ASN A 12 -23.63 8.34 -38.03
C ASN A 12 -22.31 8.09 -37.27
N GLY A 13 -21.54 9.15 -36.99
CA GLY A 13 -20.33 9.05 -36.18
C GLY A 13 -20.58 8.61 -34.73
N ILE A 14 -21.75 8.89 -34.17
CA ILE A 14 -22.15 8.36 -32.85
C ILE A 14 -22.44 6.86 -32.94
N TRP A 15 -23.15 6.40 -33.96
CA TRP A 15 -23.44 4.98 -34.16
C TRP A 15 -22.18 4.15 -34.41
N GLU A 16 -21.24 4.69 -35.17
CA GLU A 16 -19.93 4.06 -35.43
C GLU A 16 -19.12 3.91 -34.14
N LYS A 17 -19.01 4.99 -33.34
CA LYS A 17 -18.33 4.94 -32.03
C LYS A 17 -19.02 3.99 -31.04
N LEU A 18 -20.35 3.94 -31.04
CA LEU A 18 -21.09 3.00 -30.21
C LEU A 18 -20.79 1.55 -30.60
N GLY A 19 -20.72 1.27 -31.91
CA GLY A 19 -20.30 -0.05 -32.43
C GLY A 19 -18.90 -0.44 -31.98
N GLU A 20 -17.93 0.46 -32.14
CA GLU A 20 -16.54 0.25 -31.69
C GLU A 20 -16.45 0.00 -30.18
N TRP A 21 -17.23 0.74 -29.38
CA TRP A 21 -17.30 0.51 -27.93
C TRP A 21 -17.92 -0.85 -27.60
N THR A 22 -18.97 -1.27 -28.30
CA THR A 22 -19.58 -2.59 -28.07
C THR A 22 -18.64 -3.74 -28.42
N ASP A 23 -17.90 -3.63 -29.52
CA ASP A 23 -16.93 -4.65 -29.93
C ASP A 23 -15.77 -4.73 -28.93
N SER A 24 -15.25 -3.58 -28.49
CA SER A 24 -14.21 -3.51 -27.45
C SER A 24 -14.66 -4.10 -26.11
N LEU A 25 -15.92 -3.86 -25.72
CA LEU A 25 -16.51 -4.45 -24.51
C LEU A 25 -16.62 -5.97 -24.61
N ILE A 26 -17.09 -6.50 -25.75
CA ILE A 26 -17.22 -7.94 -26.00
C ILE A 26 -15.85 -8.63 -25.98
N LEU A 27 -14.84 -8.01 -26.58
CA LEU A 27 -13.47 -8.51 -26.57
C LEU A 27 -12.83 -8.49 -25.17
N SER A 28 -13.26 -7.57 -24.31
CA SER A 28 -12.72 -7.41 -22.95
C SER A 28 -13.43 -8.25 -21.89
N LEU A 29 -14.60 -8.83 -22.18
CA LEU A 29 -15.37 -9.67 -21.25
C LEU A 29 -14.56 -10.80 -20.60
N PRO A 30 -13.72 -11.56 -21.32
CA PRO A 30 -12.87 -12.58 -20.71
C PRO A 30 -11.91 -12.02 -19.66
N ASN A 31 -11.32 -10.86 -19.92
CA ASN A 31 -10.42 -10.17 -18.99
C ASN A 31 -11.17 -9.69 -17.75
N PHE A 32 -12.41 -9.22 -17.90
CA PHE A 32 -13.27 -8.88 -16.76
C PHE A 32 -13.53 -10.07 -15.85
N ILE A 33 -13.89 -11.22 -16.43
CA ILE A 33 -14.13 -12.44 -15.66
C ILE A 33 -12.86 -12.85 -14.91
N LEU A 34 -11.71 -12.86 -15.60
CA LEU A 34 -10.42 -13.21 -15.01
C LEU A 34 -10.04 -12.25 -13.88
N ALA A 35 -10.19 -10.94 -14.08
CA ALA A 35 -9.89 -9.92 -13.08
C ALA A 35 -10.76 -10.07 -11.83
N ILE A 36 -12.06 -10.35 -11.98
CA ILE A 36 -12.96 -10.63 -10.86
C ILE A 36 -12.53 -11.90 -10.11
N LEU A 37 -12.19 -12.96 -10.84
CA LEU A 37 -11.77 -14.23 -10.26
C LEU A 37 -10.47 -14.06 -9.44
N VAL A 38 -9.49 -13.37 -10.00
CA VAL A 38 -8.22 -13.08 -9.35
C VAL A 38 -8.43 -12.16 -8.15
N PHE A 39 -9.24 -11.10 -8.28
CA PHE A 39 -9.55 -10.24 -7.15
C PHE A 39 -10.25 -10.99 -6.01
N ALA A 40 -11.19 -11.87 -6.33
CA ALA A 40 -11.85 -12.74 -5.35
C ALA A 40 -10.85 -13.67 -4.66
N LEU A 41 -9.87 -14.23 -5.39
CA LEU A 41 -8.77 -15.01 -4.83
C LEU A 41 -7.97 -14.19 -3.81
N PHE A 42 -7.64 -12.93 -4.11
CA PHE A 42 -6.94 -12.05 -3.17
C PHE A 42 -7.76 -11.71 -1.93
N VAL A 43 -9.07 -11.50 -2.06
CA VAL A 43 -9.97 -11.29 -0.90
C VAL A 43 -9.99 -12.53 -0.01
N ILE A 44 -10.03 -13.73 -0.60
CA ILE A 44 -9.94 -14.99 0.12
C ILE A 44 -8.57 -15.14 0.78
N ALA A 45 -7.49 -14.85 0.05
CA ALA A 45 -6.11 -14.87 0.57
C ALA A 45 -5.96 -13.93 1.76
N ALA A 46 -6.50 -12.71 1.71
CA ALA A 46 -6.48 -11.76 2.82
C ALA A 46 -7.16 -12.34 4.08
N LYS A 47 -8.26 -13.08 3.93
CA LYS A 47 -8.91 -13.80 5.05
C LYS A 47 -7.97 -14.86 5.64
N TYR A 48 -7.32 -15.67 4.82
CA TYR A 48 -6.40 -16.72 5.28
C TYR A 48 -5.14 -16.14 5.94
N VAL A 49 -4.50 -15.16 5.29
CA VAL A 49 -3.34 -14.43 5.83
C VAL A 49 -3.70 -13.82 7.19
N GLY A 50 -4.85 -13.15 7.29
CA GLY A 50 -5.28 -12.57 8.57
C GLY A 50 -5.54 -13.60 9.68
N LYS A 51 -6.08 -14.79 9.33
CA LYS A 51 -6.23 -15.89 10.30
C LYS A 51 -4.88 -16.42 10.78
N LEU A 52 -3.96 -16.64 9.84
CA LEU A 52 -2.60 -17.12 10.14
C LEU A 52 -1.86 -16.10 11.02
N LEU A 53 -1.90 -14.83 10.64
CA LEU A 53 -1.29 -13.74 11.39
C LEU A 53 -1.89 -13.62 12.79
N GLY A 54 -3.22 -13.75 12.92
CA GLY A 54 -3.87 -13.76 14.22
C GLY A 54 -3.46 -14.93 15.13
N LYS A 55 -3.22 -16.10 14.55
CA LYS A 55 -2.69 -17.26 15.31
C LYS A 55 -1.25 -17.00 15.78
N ILE A 56 -0.39 -16.48 14.92
CA ILE A 56 1.01 -16.16 15.26
C ILE A 56 1.08 -15.06 16.32
N LEU A 57 0.34 -13.96 16.12
CA LEU A 57 0.37 -12.80 17.00
C LEU A 57 -0.23 -13.09 18.38
N ARG A 58 -1.16 -14.04 18.51
CA ARG A 58 -1.66 -14.46 19.84
C ARG A 58 -0.56 -14.95 20.78
N PHE A 59 0.51 -15.55 20.23
CA PHE A 59 1.63 -16.04 21.05
C PHE A 59 2.67 -14.95 21.36
N LYS A 60 2.75 -13.89 20.53
CA LYS A 60 3.79 -12.86 20.64
C LYS A 60 3.31 -11.52 21.21
N VAL A 61 2.04 -11.17 21.03
CA VAL A 61 1.49 -9.86 21.39
C VAL A 61 0.35 -10.04 22.39
N LYS A 62 0.56 -9.55 23.61
CA LYS A 62 -0.42 -9.64 24.70
C LYS A 62 -1.62 -8.71 24.53
N GLN A 63 -1.43 -7.58 23.83
CA GLN A 63 -2.48 -6.57 23.66
C GLN A 63 -3.34 -6.85 22.43
N ASP A 64 -4.64 -7.03 22.65
CA ASP A 64 -5.61 -7.34 21.60
C ASP A 64 -5.71 -6.24 20.53
N SER A 65 -5.70 -4.97 20.95
CA SER A 65 -5.81 -3.81 20.03
C SER A 65 -4.68 -3.76 19.01
N ILE A 66 -3.44 -4.03 19.44
CA ILE A 66 -2.27 -4.04 18.55
C ILE A 66 -2.42 -5.19 17.55
N ARG A 67 -2.80 -6.38 18.02
CA ARG A 67 -3.02 -7.54 17.14
C ARG A 67 -4.07 -7.24 16.07
N GLU A 68 -5.21 -6.65 16.46
CA GLU A 68 -6.29 -6.35 15.51
C GLU A 68 -5.88 -5.32 14.47
N ILE A 69 -5.19 -4.25 14.87
CA ILE A 69 -4.69 -3.22 13.96
C ILE A 69 -3.71 -3.85 12.96
N THR A 70 -2.74 -4.66 13.43
CA THR A 70 -1.78 -5.34 12.56
C THR A 70 -2.47 -6.25 11.54
N ILE A 71 -3.45 -7.06 11.97
CA ILE A 71 -4.21 -7.94 11.07
C ILE A 71 -4.98 -7.12 10.03
N LYS A 72 -5.62 -6.01 10.44
CA LYS A 72 -6.37 -5.13 9.53
C LYS A 72 -5.45 -4.51 8.49
N ILE A 73 -4.29 -3.98 8.90
CA ILE A 73 -3.30 -3.39 7.99
C ILE A 73 -2.85 -4.42 6.94
N VAL A 74 -2.45 -5.62 7.37
CA VAL A 74 -2.00 -6.67 6.44
C VAL A 74 -3.12 -7.09 5.48
N LYS A 75 -4.36 -7.24 5.98
CA LYS A 75 -5.50 -7.55 5.11
C LYS A 75 -5.74 -6.48 4.05
N VAL A 76 -5.70 -5.21 4.43
CA VAL A 76 -5.86 -4.09 3.50
C VAL A 76 -4.75 -4.12 2.45
N LEU A 77 -3.50 -4.33 2.84
CA LEU A 77 -2.38 -4.45 1.89
C LEU A 77 -2.60 -5.58 0.87
N VAL A 78 -3.02 -6.77 1.32
CA VAL A 78 -3.30 -7.90 0.41
C VAL A 78 -4.44 -7.57 -0.56
N ILE A 79 -5.52 -6.92 -0.10
CA ILE A 79 -6.64 -6.52 -0.95
C ILE A 79 -6.21 -5.46 -1.96
N VAL A 80 -5.43 -4.46 -1.53
CA VAL A 80 -4.90 -3.40 -2.41
C VAL A 80 -3.99 -3.98 -3.49
N LEU A 81 -3.13 -4.95 -3.16
CA LEU A 81 -2.34 -5.68 -4.15
C LEU A 81 -3.23 -6.40 -5.16
N GLY A 82 -4.26 -7.12 -4.67
CA GLY A 82 -5.23 -7.78 -5.54
C GLY A 82 -5.97 -6.81 -6.47
N PHE A 83 -6.30 -5.62 -5.98
CA PHE A 83 -6.91 -4.56 -6.78
C PHE A 83 -6.00 -4.10 -7.91
N PHE A 84 -4.72 -3.87 -7.65
CA PHE A 84 -3.75 -3.48 -8.69
C PHE A 84 -3.53 -4.59 -9.72
N VAL A 85 -3.43 -5.85 -9.28
CA VAL A 85 -3.32 -7.00 -10.20
C VAL A 85 -4.57 -7.10 -11.08
N ALA A 86 -5.76 -6.92 -10.51
CA ALA A 86 -7.01 -6.94 -11.26
C ALA A 86 -7.07 -5.81 -12.31
N LEU A 87 -6.65 -4.59 -11.97
CA LEU A 87 -6.56 -3.49 -12.93
C LEU A 87 -5.61 -3.77 -14.10
N GLY A 88 -4.46 -4.40 -13.82
CA GLY A 88 -3.53 -4.83 -14.86
C GLY A 88 -4.14 -5.86 -15.81
N LEU A 89 -4.91 -6.82 -15.28
CA LEU A 89 -5.62 -7.82 -16.11
C LEU A 89 -6.71 -7.21 -16.99
N LEU A 90 -7.28 -6.08 -16.59
CA LEU A 90 -8.27 -5.35 -17.39
C LEU A 90 -7.65 -4.50 -18.51
N ASN A 91 -6.32 -4.51 -18.68
CA ASN A 91 -5.57 -3.65 -19.60
C ASN A 91 -5.90 -2.14 -19.39
N LEU A 92 -6.19 -1.75 -18.16
CA LEU A 92 -6.50 -0.36 -17.79
C LEU A 92 -5.23 0.38 -17.36
N ASP A 93 -4.18 0.33 -18.18
CA ASP A 93 -2.84 0.81 -17.83
C ASP A 93 -2.81 2.29 -17.41
N THR A 94 -3.61 3.13 -18.08
CA THR A 94 -3.73 4.55 -17.74
C THR A 94 -4.31 4.74 -16.34
N ILE A 95 -5.39 4.03 -16.02
CA ILE A 95 -6.03 4.10 -14.70
C ILE A 95 -5.10 3.52 -13.64
N LEU A 96 -4.46 2.38 -13.92
CA LEU A 96 -3.49 1.75 -13.05
C LEU A 96 -2.36 2.72 -12.69
N THR A 97 -1.79 3.40 -13.69
CA THR A 97 -0.70 4.37 -13.50
C THR A 97 -1.17 5.58 -12.70
N SER A 98 -2.35 6.14 -12.99
CA SER A 98 -2.91 7.27 -12.24
C SER A 98 -3.18 6.91 -10.77
N VAL A 99 -3.74 5.73 -10.51
CA VAL A 99 -4.02 5.28 -9.13
C VAL A 99 -2.71 4.95 -8.39
N LEU A 100 -1.73 4.34 -9.06
CA LEU A 100 -0.40 4.11 -8.48
C LEU A 100 0.31 5.42 -8.13
N ALA A 101 0.22 6.44 -9.00
CA ALA A 101 0.75 7.76 -8.71
C ALA A 101 0.09 8.37 -7.47
N GLY A 102 -1.24 8.32 -7.37
CA GLY A 102 -1.99 8.77 -6.18
C GLY A 102 -1.62 7.99 -4.91
N ALA A 103 -1.53 6.66 -5.00
CA ALA A 103 -1.09 5.81 -3.90
C ALA A 103 0.35 6.11 -3.46
N GLY A 104 1.23 6.45 -4.40
CA GLY A 104 2.59 6.91 -4.13
C GLY A 104 2.61 8.21 -3.33
N VAL A 105 1.78 9.20 -3.69
CA VAL A 105 1.65 10.45 -2.93
C VAL A 105 1.12 10.21 -1.52
N VAL A 106 0.10 9.36 -1.36
CA VAL A 106 -0.42 8.98 -0.03
C VAL A 106 0.65 8.23 0.77
N GLY A 107 1.39 7.31 0.14
CA GLY A 107 2.50 6.60 0.75
C GLY A 107 3.61 7.54 1.23
N LEU A 108 3.95 8.55 0.43
CA LEU A 108 4.88 9.61 0.80
C LEU A 108 4.37 10.39 2.02
N ALA A 109 3.11 10.83 2.01
CA ALA A 109 2.51 11.57 3.12
C ALA A 109 2.54 10.76 4.44
N ILE A 110 2.18 9.47 4.39
CA ILE A 110 2.26 8.56 5.55
C ILE A 110 3.73 8.38 5.98
N GLY A 111 4.65 8.19 5.04
CA GLY A 111 6.08 8.04 5.32
C GLY A 111 6.67 9.27 6.01
N LEU A 112 6.32 10.47 5.54
CA LEU A 112 6.72 11.74 6.16
C LEU A 112 6.13 11.89 7.57
N ALA A 113 4.86 11.53 7.76
CA ALA A 113 4.23 11.55 9.07
C ALA A 113 4.91 10.58 10.08
N LEU A 114 5.44 9.45 9.59
CA LEU A 114 6.14 8.46 10.40
C LEU A 114 7.67 8.69 10.49
N GLN A 115 8.20 9.69 9.77
CA GLN A 115 9.65 9.91 9.61
C GLN A 115 10.38 10.00 10.96
N GLY A 116 9.84 10.76 11.92
CA GLY A 116 10.46 10.90 13.25
C GLY A 116 10.47 9.60 14.05
N THR A 117 9.40 8.80 13.97
CA THR A 117 9.32 7.49 14.65
C THR A 117 10.32 6.50 14.05
N LEU A 118 10.41 6.47 12.71
CA LEU A 118 11.37 5.65 12.00
C LEU A 118 12.80 6.05 12.36
N ASN A 119 13.12 7.35 12.34
CA ASN A 119 14.44 7.85 12.71
C ASN A 119 14.88 7.36 14.09
N ASN A 120 14.02 7.51 15.10
CA ASN A 120 14.31 7.06 16.46
C ASN A 120 14.50 5.53 16.55
N THR A 121 13.70 4.76 15.81
CA THR A 121 13.81 3.30 15.78
C THR A 121 15.12 2.85 15.13
N PHE A 122 15.52 3.48 14.01
CA PHE A 122 16.78 3.19 13.35
C PHE A 122 17.99 3.58 14.20
N SER A 123 17.94 4.72 14.90
CA SER A 123 18.96 5.08 15.86
C SER A 123 19.10 4.02 16.96
N GLY A 124 18.00 3.56 17.55
CA GLY A 124 18.03 2.51 18.57
C GLY A 124 18.63 1.18 18.07
N ILE A 125 18.29 0.77 16.83
CA ILE A 125 18.88 -0.43 16.21
C ILE A 125 20.38 -0.22 15.95
N LEU A 126 20.78 0.90 15.35
CA LEU A 126 22.17 1.20 15.04
C LEU A 126 23.04 1.22 16.30
N LEU A 127 22.55 1.85 17.36
CA LEU A 127 23.23 1.93 18.65
C LEU A 127 23.35 0.56 19.33
N SER A 128 22.38 -0.33 19.13
CA SER A 128 22.48 -1.73 19.59
C SER A 128 23.57 -2.54 18.89
N PHE A 129 24.02 -2.12 17.70
CA PHE A 129 25.09 -2.80 16.94
C PHE A 129 26.43 -2.09 17.02
N LEU A 130 26.47 -0.83 17.43
CA LEU A 130 27.72 -0.07 17.59
C LEU A 130 28.43 -0.50 18.90
N PRO A 131 29.70 -0.94 18.85
CA PRO A 131 30.48 -1.28 20.04
C PRO A 131 30.86 -0.08 20.94
N GLU A 132 30.49 1.14 20.55
CA GLU A 132 31.09 2.40 21.01
C GLU A 132 30.37 3.04 22.22
N LEU A 133 29.28 2.45 22.69
CA LEU A 133 28.60 2.84 23.94
C LEU A 133 28.34 1.59 24.78
N GLN A 134 29.17 1.42 25.81
CA GLN A 134 29.01 0.38 26.80
C GLN A 134 28.25 0.90 28.01
N ILE A 135 27.55 -0.01 28.69
CA ILE A 135 27.01 0.26 30.01
C ILE A 135 28.19 0.65 30.91
N GLY A 136 28.13 1.83 31.51
CA GLY A 136 29.21 2.40 32.30
C GLY A 136 29.99 3.53 31.64
N ASP A 137 29.79 3.79 30.35
CA ASP A 137 30.45 4.89 29.65
C ASP A 137 29.89 6.25 30.08
N TRP A 138 30.75 7.25 30.12
CA TRP A 138 30.38 8.64 30.39
C TRP A 138 30.10 9.36 29.07
N ILE A 139 28.90 9.94 28.95
CA ILE A 139 28.45 10.61 27.74
C ILE A 139 27.86 11.98 28.03
N GLU A 140 27.97 12.86 27.05
CA GLU A 140 27.31 14.16 27.04
C GLU A 140 26.50 14.31 25.75
N ASN A 141 25.20 14.62 25.90
CA ASN A 141 24.30 14.83 24.77
C ASN A 141 23.32 15.97 25.09
N ASN A 142 23.14 16.91 24.16
CA ASN A 142 22.25 18.06 24.29
C ASN A 142 22.41 18.85 25.61
N GLY A 143 23.64 18.98 26.11
CA GLY A 143 23.95 19.71 27.35
C GLY A 143 23.66 18.95 28.66
N TYR A 144 23.33 17.66 28.57
CA TYR A 144 23.22 16.76 29.73
C TYR A 144 24.38 15.77 29.73
N ALA A 145 25.06 15.61 30.88
CA ALA A 145 26.15 14.68 31.06
C ALA A 145 25.82 13.63 32.14
N GLY A 146 26.19 12.37 31.89
CA GLY A 146 25.94 11.28 32.83
C GLY A 146 26.56 9.96 32.38
N ARG A 147 26.34 8.91 33.18
CA ARG A 147 26.84 7.56 32.90
C ARG A 147 25.72 6.70 32.31
N VAL A 148 26.02 5.94 31.25
CA VAL A 148 25.07 5.01 30.61
C VAL A 148 24.72 3.88 31.59
N VAL A 149 23.44 3.78 31.96
CA VAL A 149 22.93 2.72 32.86
C VAL A 149 22.32 1.58 32.06
N GLU A 150 21.62 1.87 30.96
CA GLU A 150 20.92 0.89 30.13
C GLU A 150 20.79 1.43 28.69
N ILE A 151 20.78 0.54 27.69
CA ILE A 151 20.55 0.89 26.27
C ILE A 151 19.30 0.14 25.79
N ASN A 152 18.28 0.87 25.34
CA ASN A 152 17.02 0.31 24.84
C ASN A 152 16.71 0.81 23.41
N LEU A 153 15.94 0.05 22.63
CA LEU A 153 15.55 0.36 21.24
C LEU A 153 14.80 1.68 21.08
N ARG A 154 14.32 2.28 22.17
CA ARG A 154 13.54 3.53 22.19
C ARG A 154 14.23 4.69 22.91
N SER A 155 15.26 4.43 23.73
CA SER A 155 15.94 5.46 24.53
C SER A 155 17.30 4.99 25.03
N ILE A 156 18.27 5.92 25.05
CA ILE A 156 19.52 5.86 25.81
C ILE A 156 19.45 6.96 26.87
#